data_AF-A0A2E9VEM1-F1
#
_entry.id   AF-A0A2E9VEM1-F1
#
_cell.length_a   1.000
_cell.length_b   1.000
_cell.length_c   1.000
_cell.angle_alpha   90.00
_cell.angle_beta   90.00
_cell.angle_gamma   90.00
#
_symmetry.space_group_name_H-M   'P 1'
#
loop_
_entity.id
_entity.type
_entity.pdbx_description
1 polymer ?
#
loop_
_entity_poly.entity_id
_entity_poly.type
_entity_poly.pdbx_seq_one_letter_code
_entity_poly.pdbx_strand_id
1 'polypeptide(L)'
;MELSKYNKLEKLGFTFWTKKQEDEIELELFLIGVSSLIISSPRSLGLNKLERERFIKSVAYFLKEDSIERIDLEKATKQDIKTAYLFDSLLIESLYHDHIKILSFPSLESICSSANAKQEFFIALKGDLTL
;
A
#
# COMPACT_ATOMS: atom_id res chain seq x y z
N MET A 1 -41.16 -33.97 0.62
CA MET A 1 -40.43 -32.83 1.21
C MET A 1 -38.97 -32.99 0.88
N GLU A 2 -38.50 -32.28 -0.15
CA GLU A 2 -37.08 -32.27 -0.50
C GLU A 2 -36.31 -31.52 0.58
N LEU A 3 -35.49 -32.25 1.34
CA LEU A 3 -34.48 -31.65 2.20
C LEU A 3 -33.52 -30.89 1.28
N SER A 4 -33.49 -29.56 1.38
CA SER A 4 -32.56 -28.73 0.62
C SER A 4 -31.14 -29.29 0.77
N LYS A 5 -30.40 -29.37 -0.33
CA LYS A 5 -29.04 -29.97 -0.38
C LYS A 5 -28.13 -29.49 0.76
N TYR A 6 -28.36 -28.27 1.25
CA TYR A 6 -27.70 -27.62 2.36
C TYR A 6 -27.77 -28.39 3.70
N ASN A 7 -28.93 -28.95 4.06
CA ASN A 7 -29.11 -29.65 5.34
C ASN A 7 -28.38 -31.01 5.42
N LYS A 8 -28.06 -31.63 4.27
CA LYS A 8 -27.30 -32.89 4.25
C LYS A 8 -25.80 -32.67 4.50
N LEU A 9 -25.27 -31.50 4.12
CA LEU A 9 -23.85 -31.18 4.23
C LEU A 9 -23.46 -30.80 5.66
N GLU A 10 -24.31 -30.07 6.38
CA GLU A 10 -24.10 -29.75 7.80
C GLU A 10 -23.97 -31.01 8.68
N LYS A 11 -24.81 -32.03 8.46
CA LYS A 11 -24.76 -33.28 9.22
C LYS A 11 -23.51 -34.13 8.93
N LEU A 12 -22.81 -33.88 7.83
CA LEU A 12 -21.57 -34.56 7.45
C LEU A 12 -20.31 -33.84 7.96
N GLY A 13 -20.46 -32.82 8.80
CA GLY A 13 -19.32 -32.07 9.35
C GLY A 13 -18.69 -31.09 8.37
N PHE A 14 -19.28 -30.89 7.19
CA PHE A 14 -18.94 -29.78 6.32
C PHE A 14 -19.61 -28.51 6.86
N THR A 15 -19.10 -27.99 7.99
CA THR A 15 -19.29 -26.58 8.29
C THR A 15 -18.72 -25.82 7.12
N PHE A 16 -19.59 -25.08 6.43
CA PHE A 16 -19.22 -24.15 5.36
C PHE A 16 -17.90 -23.50 5.74
N TRP A 17 -16.92 -23.61 4.85
CA TRP A 17 -15.74 -22.78 4.90
C TRP A 17 -16.28 -21.36 4.93
N THR A 18 -16.38 -20.79 6.14
CA THR A 18 -16.50 -19.36 6.31
C THR A 18 -15.34 -18.85 5.50
N LYS A 19 -15.68 -18.22 4.37
CA LYS A 19 -14.73 -17.52 3.51
C LYS A 19 -13.83 -16.81 4.50
N LYS A 20 -12.57 -17.27 4.61
CA LYS A 20 -11.59 -16.67 5.51
C LYS A 20 -11.74 -15.19 5.21
N GLN A 21 -12.21 -14.39 6.19
CA GLN A 21 -12.11 -12.96 6.04
C GLN A 21 -10.65 -12.80 5.68
N GLU A 22 -10.38 -12.39 4.43
CA GLU A 22 -9.05 -11.94 4.07
C GLU A 22 -8.77 -10.93 5.17
N ASP A 23 -7.81 -11.26 6.04
CA ASP A 23 -7.27 -10.29 6.97
C ASP A 23 -6.98 -9.10 6.07
N GLU A 24 -7.81 -8.05 6.17
CA GLU A 24 -7.68 -6.86 5.34
C GLU A 24 -6.22 -6.49 5.48
N ILE A 25 -5.49 -6.61 4.37
CA ILE A 25 -4.08 -6.26 4.36
C ILE A 25 -4.11 -4.77 4.68
N GLU A 26 -3.89 -4.39 5.94
CA GLU A 26 -3.96 -3.01 6.42
C GLU A 26 -2.84 -2.23 5.73
N LEU A 27 -3.12 -1.76 4.51
CA LEU A 27 -2.24 -0.91 3.75
C LEU A 27 -1.94 0.33 4.58
N GLU A 28 -0.66 0.68 4.68
CA GLU A 28 -0.27 1.95 5.28
C GLU A 28 -0.31 3.02 4.19
N LEU A 29 -1.22 3.97 4.35
CA LEU A 29 -1.42 5.09 3.44
C LEU A 29 -0.85 6.37 4.06
N PHE A 30 -0.01 7.07 3.32
CA PHE A 30 0.54 8.36 3.73
C PHE A 30 0.34 9.40 2.63
N LEU A 31 -0.35 10.49 2.95
CA LEU A 31 -0.40 11.68 2.11
C LEU A 31 0.87 12.50 2.35
N ILE A 32 1.60 12.78 1.28
CA ILE A 32 2.76 13.65 1.26
C ILE A 32 2.39 14.92 0.49
N GLY A 33 2.61 16.07 1.11
CA GLY A 33 2.15 17.34 0.55
C GLY A 33 0.62 17.35 0.42
N VAL A 34 0.15 17.83 -0.73
CA VAL A 34 -1.29 17.99 -1.01
C VAL A 34 -1.85 16.91 -1.93
N SER A 35 -0.99 16.20 -2.68
CA SER A 35 -1.44 15.36 -3.81
C SER A 35 -0.60 14.11 -4.09
N SER A 36 0.38 13.79 -3.25
CA SER A 36 1.19 12.56 -3.39
C SER A 36 0.77 11.53 -2.36
N LEU A 37 0.47 10.32 -2.80
CA LEU A 37 0.08 9.22 -1.91
C LEU A 37 1.16 8.15 -1.89
N ILE A 38 1.62 7.74 -0.72
CA ILE A 38 2.40 6.52 -0.55
C ILE A 38 1.48 5.40 -0.08
N ILE A 39 1.59 4.25 -0.75
CA ILE A 39 0.91 3.01 -0.38
C ILE A 39 1.99 1.97 -0.09
N SER A 40 2.10 1.59 1.18
CA SER A 40 3.00 0.53 1.61
C SER A 40 2.21 -0.68 2.06
N SER A 41 2.61 -1.85 1.58
CA SER A 41 2.09 -3.11 2.11
C SER A 41 2.57 -3.30 3.57
N PRO A 42 1.70 -3.75 4.50
CA PRO A 42 2.07 -4.10 5.86
C PRO A 42 2.94 -5.36 5.94
N ARG A 43 3.08 -6.09 4.82
CA ARG A 43 3.93 -7.30 4.73
C ARG A 43 5.43 -6.99 4.82
N SER A 44 5.82 -5.74 5.04
CA SER A 44 7.16 -5.38 5.52
C SER A 44 7.37 -5.82 6.99
N LEU A 45 7.28 -7.12 7.24
CA LEU A 45 7.34 -7.80 8.55
C LEU A 45 8.68 -7.59 9.31
N GLY A 46 9.72 -7.11 8.64
CA GLY A 46 11.06 -6.89 9.18
C GLY A 46 11.33 -5.46 9.65
N LEU A 47 10.52 -4.46 9.27
CA LEU A 47 10.69 -3.08 9.71
C LEU A 47 9.66 -2.70 10.77
N ASN A 48 10.12 -2.12 11.87
CA ASN A 48 9.22 -1.58 12.89
C ASN A 48 8.56 -0.26 12.40
N LYS A 49 7.48 0.15 13.07
CA LYS A 49 6.71 1.36 12.72
C LYS A 49 7.59 2.60 12.57
N LEU A 50 8.58 2.76 13.46
CA LEU A 50 9.44 3.95 13.49
C LEU A 50 10.42 3.98 12.30
N GLU A 51 10.91 2.81 11.87
CA GLU A 51 11.74 2.68 10.68
C GLU A 51 10.95 3.01 9.40
N ARG A 52 9.70 2.53 9.32
CA ARG A 52 8.81 2.86 8.21
C ARG A 52 8.52 4.36 8.16
N GLU A 53 8.16 4.98 9.29
CA GLU A 53 7.96 6.43 9.35
C GLU A 53 9.21 7.23 8.96
N ARG A 54 10.41 6.78 9.36
CA ARG A 54 11.67 7.42 8.93
C ARG A 54 11.89 7.28 7.43
N PHE A 55 11.58 6.13 6.85
CA PHE A 55 11.65 5.92 5.41
C PHE A 55 10.72 6.89 4.68
N ILE A 56 9.44 6.94 5.07
CA ILE A 56 8.43 7.84 4.49
C ILE A 56 8.86 9.31 4.61
N LYS A 57 9.40 9.72 5.77
CA LYS A 57 9.99 11.05 5.97
C LYS A 57 11.14 11.35 5.02
N SER A 58 12.00 10.36 4.77
CA SER A 58 13.10 10.52 3.83
C SER A 58 12.58 10.72 2.40
N VAL A 59 11.56 9.94 2.00
CA VAL A 59 10.89 10.11 0.70
C VAL A 59 10.27 11.50 0.56
N ALA A 60 9.49 11.94 1.55
CA ALA A 60 8.89 13.29 1.54
C ALA A 60 9.95 14.38 1.41
N TYR A 61 11.06 14.27 2.15
CA TYR A 61 12.19 15.19 2.03
C TYR A 61 12.78 15.21 0.61
N PHE A 62 12.92 14.06 -0.04
CA PHE A 62 13.38 13.99 -1.44
C PHE A 62 12.40 14.58 -2.44
N LEU A 63 11.09 14.47 -2.16
CA LEU A 63 10.03 15.12 -2.93
C LEU A 63 9.93 16.63 -2.67
N LYS A 64 10.73 17.16 -1.73
CA LYS A 64 10.68 18.56 -1.26
C LYS A 64 9.34 18.95 -0.65
N GLU A 65 8.68 17.98 -0.03
CA GLU A 65 7.41 18.14 0.66
C GLU A 65 7.67 18.17 2.17
N ASP A 66 6.99 19.06 2.87
CA ASP A 66 7.18 19.32 4.31
C ASP A 66 6.08 18.67 5.17
N SER A 67 4.98 18.26 4.56
CA SER A 67 3.83 17.66 5.22
C SER A 67 3.70 16.18 4.91
N ILE A 68 3.46 15.41 5.97
CA ILE A 68 3.20 13.98 5.90
C ILE A 68 2.06 13.67 6.86
N GLU A 69 0.99 13.10 6.33
CA GLU A 69 -0.16 12.69 7.11
C GLU A 69 -0.46 11.22 6.84
N ARG A 70 -0.55 10.41 7.89
CA ARG A 70 -1.11 9.06 7.77
C ARG A 70 -2.62 9.20 7.62
N ILE A 71 -3.16 8.66 6.53
CA ILE A 71 -4.59 8.75 6.21
C ILE A 71 -5.19 7.35 6.07
N ASP A 72 -6.52 7.27 6.09
CA ASP A 72 -7.25 6.06 5.71
C ASP A 72 -7.68 6.11 4.24
N LEU A 73 -8.28 5.03 3.76
CA LEU A 73 -8.75 4.93 2.39
C LEU A 73 -9.91 5.90 2.09
N GLU A 74 -10.81 6.11 3.05
CA GLU A 74 -11.94 7.03 2.89
C GLU A 74 -11.50 8.46 2.67
N LYS A 75 -10.45 8.89 3.37
CA LYS A 75 -9.84 10.20 3.19
C LYS A 75 -9.04 10.24 1.89
N ALA A 76 -8.30 9.18 1.55
CA ALA A 76 -7.51 9.11 0.32
C ALA A 76 -8.36 9.26 -0.95
N THR A 77 -9.52 8.60 -0.99
CA THR A 77 -10.46 8.67 -2.13
C THR A 77 -11.13 10.03 -2.32
N LYS A 78 -11.06 10.92 -1.31
CA LYS A 78 -11.58 12.29 -1.37
C LYS A 78 -10.51 13.32 -1.73
N GLN A 79 -9.23 12.92 -1.78
CA GLN A 79 -8.13 13.79 -2.15
C GLN A 79 -7.91 13.79 -3.67
N ASP A 80 -7.48 14.92 -4.21
CA ASP A 80 -7.01 15.03 -5.60
C ASP A 80 -5.57 14.50 -5.69
N ILE A 81 -5.44 13.17 -5.67
CA ILE A 81 -4.14 12.49 -5.76
C ILE A 81 -3.63 12.56 -7.20
N LYS A 82 -2.45 13.17 -7.38
CA LYS A 82 -1.77 13.30 -8.67
C LYS A 82 -0.75 12.20 -8.88
N THR A 83 -0.11 11.75 -7.81
CA THR A 83 0.95 10.73 -7.87
C THR A 83 0.76 9.70 -6.77
N ALA A 84 0.83 8.43 -7.11
CA ALA A 84 0.82 7.30 -6.17
C ALA A 84 2.15 6.54 -6.23
N TYR A 85 2.82 6.41 -5.07
CA TYR A 85 4.05 5.65 -4.88
C TYR A 85 3.71 4.33 -4.19
N LEU A 86 3.80 3.23 -4.93
CA LEU A 86 3.47 1.89 -4.45
C LEU A 86 4.76 1.17 -4.03
N PHE A 87 4.81 0.68 -2.79
CA PHE A 87 5.94 -0.11 -2.29
C PHE A 87 5.49 -1.54 -2.01
N ASP A 88 5.83 -2.45 -2.92
CA ASP A 88 5.38 -3.86 -2.92
C ASP A 88 3.87 -3.99 -2.61
N SER A 89 3.10 -3.12 -3.24
CA SER A 89 1.66 -3.00 -3.06
C SER A 89 0.99 -2.83 -4.42
N LEU A 90 -0.23 -3.32 -4.50
CA LEU A 90 -1.12 -3.02 -5.61
C LEU A 90 -1.81 -1.67 -5.36
N LEU A 91 -2.15 -0.96 -6.44
CA LEU A 91 -3.02 0.20 -6.35
C LEU A 91 -4.44 -0.26 -5.98
N ILE A 92 -5.11 0.50 -5.13
CA ILE A 92 -6.49 0.24 -4.74
C ILE A 92 -7.42 0.75 -5.85
N GLU A 93 -8.34 -0.09 -6.34
CA GLU A 93 -9.27 0.26 -7.43
C GLU A 93 -10.02 1.58 -7.20
N SER A 94 -10.40 1.87 -5.94
CA SER A 94 -11.09 3.10 -5.56
C SER A 94 -10.26 4.37 -5.73
N LEU A 95 -8.95 4.25 -5.92
CA LEU A 95 -8.03 5.35 -6.20
C LEU A 95 -7.74 5.49 -7.70
N TYR A 96 -8.32 4.66 -8.58
CA TYR A 96 -8.16 4.85 -10.02
C TYR A 96 -8.93 6.12 -10.45
N HIS A 97 -8.19 7.17 -10.74
CA HIS A 97 -8.65 8.32 -11.51
C HIS A 97 -7.82 8.38 -12.80
N ASP A 98 -8.43 8.86 -13.89
CA ASP A 98 -7.88 8.83 -15.25
C ASP A 98 -6.51 9.54 -15.42
N HIS A 99 -5.99 10.18 -14.38
CA HIS A 99 -4.82 11.06 -14.42
C HIS A 99 -3.78 10.83 -13.30
N ILE A 100 -3.89 9.76 -12.49
CA ILE A 100 -2.89 9.50 -11.45
C ILE A 100 -1.62 8.91 -12.06
N LYS A 101 -0.47 9.54 -11.79
CA LYS A 101 0.85 8.98 -12.09
C LYS A 101 1.17 7.89 -11.06
N ILE A 102 1.31 6.64 -11.50
CA ILE A 102 1.62 5.51 -10.62
C ILE A 102 3.08 5.16 -10.76
N LEU A 103 3.80 5.15 -9.65
CA LEU A 103 5.21 4.75 -9.56
C LEU A 103 5.31 3.56 -8.62
N SER A 104 5.83 2.44 -9.12
CA SER A 104 5.94 1.20 -8.36
C SER A 104 7.39 0.91 -8.00
N PHE A 105 7.63 0.59 -6.73
CA PHE A 105 8.94 0.33 -6.16
C PHE A 105 8.96 -1.00 -5.42
N PRO A 106 10.16 -1.58 -5.20
CA PRO A 106 10.32 -2.73 -4.32
C PRO A 106 9.84 -2.44 -2.90
N SER A 107 9.71 -3.48 -2.07
CA SER A 107 9.33 -3.33 -0.67
C SER A 107 10.32 -2.45 0.09
N LEU A 108 9.88 -1.81 1.17
CA LEU A 108 10.76 -1.02 2.05
C LEU A 108 11.94 -1.86 2.56
N GLU A 109 11.72 -3.15 2.86
CA GLU A 109 12.77 -4.08 3.26
C GLU A 109 13.80 -4.28 2.16
N SER A 110 13.35 -4.56 0.93
CA SER A 110 14.22 -4.74 -0.21
C SER A 110 15.06 -3.50 -0.45
N ILE A 111 14.46 -2.31 -0.40
CA ILE A 111 15.15 -1.03 -0.54
C ILE A 111 16.16 -0.84 0.60
N CYS A 112 15.78 -1.15 1.84
CA CYS A 112 16.61 -0.92 3.01
C CYS A 112 17.71 -1.97 3.24
N SER A 113 17.68 -3.08 2.51
CA SER A 113 18.55 -4.25 2.68
C SER A 113 20.05 -3.98 2.49
N SER A 114 20.42 -3.03 1.63
CA SER A 114 21.82 -2.73 1.30
C SER A 114 22.01 -1.28 0.86
N ALA A 115 23.27 -0.81 0.84
CA ALA A 115 23.60 0.51 0.30
C ALA A 115 23.27 0.62 -1.20
N ASN A 116 23.54 -0.44 -1.97
CA ASN A 116 23.27 -0.47 -3.41
C ASN A 116 21.77 -0.38 -3.68
N ALA A 117 20.93 -1.14 -2.96
CA ALA A 117 19.47 -1.09 -3.13
C ALA A 117 18.88 0.30 -2.84
N LYS A 118 19.42 1.00 -1.82
CA LYS A 118 19.02 2.40 -1.53
C LYS A 118 19.41 3.35 -2.66
N GLN A 119 20.60 3.15 -3.24
CA GLN A 119 21.09 3.98 -4.34
C GLN A 119 20.27 3.76 -5.62
N GLU A 120 19.96 2.51 -5.96
CA GLU A 120 19.09 2.17 -7.09
C GLU A 120 17.70 2.78 -6.93
N PHE A 121 17.09 2.64 -5.75
CA PHE A 121 15.82 3.29 -5.43
C PHE A 121 15.89 4.80 -5.62
N PHE A 122 16.96 5.44 -5.13
CA PHE A 122 17.11 6.89 -5.24
C PHE A 122 17.28 7.37 -6.69
N ILE A 123 17.98 6.60 -7.52
CA ILE A 123 18.12 6.89 -8.95
C ILE A 123 16.76 6.76 -9.64
N ALA A 124 16.02 5.69 -9.38
CA ALA A 124 14.69 5.48 -9.94
C ALA A 124 13.73 6.61 -9.54
N LEU A 125 13.67 6.93 -8.23
CA LEU A 125 12.83 8.01 -7.69
C LEU A 125 13.15 9.36 -8.35
N LYS A 126 14.42 9.66 -8.61
CA LYS A 126 14.83 10.90 -9.30
C LYS A 126 14.51 10.90 -10.79
N GLY A 127 14.76 9.79 -11.49
CA GLY A 127 14.48 9.67 -12.92
C GLY A 127 13.01 9.93 -13.23
N ASP A 128 12.13 9.44 -12.36
CA ASP A 128 10.68 9.60 -12.49
C ASP A 128 10.16 10.98 -12.10
N LEU A 129 10.93 11.79 -11.36
CA LEU A 129 10.58 13.19 -11.02
C LEU A 129 10.88 14.17 -12.16
N THR A 130 11.67 13.78 -13.16
CA THR A 130 12.12 14.63 -14.28
C THR A 130 11.30 14.46 -15.58
N LEU A 131 10.23 13.66 -15.55
CA LEU A 131 9.28 13.44 -16.64
C LEU A 131 7.90 14.00 -16.28
#